data_AF-A0A2C6A963-F1
#
_entry.id   AF-A0A2C6A963-F1
#
_cell.length_a   1.000
_cell.length_b   1.000
_cell.length_c   1.000
_cell.angle_alpha   90.00
_cell.angle_beta   90.00
_cell.angle_gamma   90.00
#
_symmetry.space_group_name_H-M   'P 1'
#
loop_
_entity.id
_entity.type
_entity.pdbx_description
1 polymer ?
#
loop_
_entity_poly.entity_id
_entity_poly.type
_entity_poly.pdbx_seq_one_letter_code
_entity_poly.pdbx_strand_id
1 'polypeptide(L)'
;MFAGGTVYQAILSLLSYHRWHGPVSGAVVRAFVQQEPYYGVPFFCQGQCESEGYLAAVATRAIIVIAAGNPLLGLVTFVVVGMVEVRSCEITCMVRSGQRVAKGQRTGMFHNGGAGYCLLLR
;
A
#
# COMPACT_ATOMS: atom_id res chain seq x y z
N MET A 1 -8.72 -12.59 -3.56
CA MET A 1 -8.23 -12.90 -2.20
C MET A 1 -9.04 -12.20 -1.10
N PHE A 2 -9.60 -10.99 -1.32
CA PHE A 2 -10.31 -10.20 -0.28
C PHE A 2 -11.79 -9.90 -0.59
N ALA A 3 -12.48 -10.71 -1.40
CA ALA A 3 -13.90 -10.47 -1.70
C ALA A 3 -14.77 -10.58 -0.44
N GLY A 4 -15.61 -9.56 -0.20
CA GLY A 4 -16.41 -9.42 1.02
C GLY A 4 -15.62 -9.03 2.27
N GLY A 5 -14.35 -8.64 2.14
CA GLY A 5 -13.54 -8.12 3.23
C GLY A 5 -13.72 -6.61 3.43
N THR A 6 -12.89 -6.05 4.31
CA THR A 6 -12.89 -4.62 4.64
C THR A 6 -11.70 -3.91 4.01
N VAL A 7 -11.94 -2.74 3.44
CA VAL A 7 -10.89 -1.86 2.90
C VAL A 7 -10.82 -0.59 3.75
N TYR A 8 -9.62 -0.24 4.19
CA TYR A 8 -9.32 1.08 4.72
C TYR A 8 -8.38 1.80 3.76
N GLN A 9 -8.74 3.00 3.33
CA GLN A 9 -7.95 3.81 2.41
C GLN A 9 -7.66 5.18 3.04
N ALA A 10 -6.44 5.66 2.87
CA ALA A 10 -6.02 6.96 3.37
C ALA A 10 -4.99 7.61 2.44
N ILE A 11 -4.96 8.94 2.48
CA ILE A 11 -4.00 9.77 1.74
C ILE A 11 -3.03 10.45 2.71
N LEU A 12 -1.78 10.58 2.25
CA LEU A 12 -0.75 11.39 2.87
C LEU A 12 -0.64 12.72 2.12
N SER A 13 -0.67 13.82 2.86
CA SER A 13 -0.37 15.14 2.32
C SER A 13 1.07 15.21 1.82
N LEU A 14 1.36 16.14 0.90
CA LEU A 14 2.72 16.37 0.38
C LEU A 14 3.75 16.64 1.48
N LEU A 15 3.33 17.24 2.59
CA LEU A 15 4.19 17.59 3.73
C LEU A 15 4.19 16.54 4.86
N SER A 16 3.50 15.42 4.68
CA SER A 16 3.44 14.34 5.67
C SER A 16 4.76 13.56 5.76
N TYR A 17 4.79 12.52 6.60
CA TYR A 17 5.88 11.55 6.67
C TYR A 17 5.65 10.43 5.66
N HIS A 18 6.61 10.23 4.74
CA HIS A 18 6.45 9.35 3.58
C HIS A 18 7.17 8.00 3.70
N ARG A 19 7.51 7.58 4.92
CA ARG A 19 7.91 6.19 5.16
C ARG A 19 6.74 5.42 5.75
N TRP A 20 6.61 4.16 5.37
CA TRP A 20 5.56 3.31 5.86
C TRP A 20 6.10 2.15 6.68
N HIS A 21 5.21 1.65 7.53
CA HIS A 21 5.54 0.69 8.57
C HIS A 21 4.56 -0.48 8.52
N GLY A 22 4.99 -1.64 9.00
CA GLY A 22 4.16 -2.84 9.09
C GLY A 22 2.91 -2.58 9.93
N PRO A 23 1.69 -2.71 9.36
CA PRO A 23 0.45 -2.45 10.09
C PRO A 23 0.18 -3.51 11.17
N VAL A 24 0.73 -4.72 10.99
CA VAL A 24 0.57 -5.87 11.89
C VAL A 24 1.88 -6.65 11.99
N SER A 25 2.06 -7.37 13.10
CA SER A 25 3.13 -8.34 13.23
C SER A 25 2.75 -9.64 12.52
N GLY A 26 3.65 -10.20 11.72
CA GLY A 26 3.35 -11.40 10.95
C GLY A 26 4.46 -11.86 10.02
N ALA A 27 4.19 -12.92 9.26
CA ALA A 27 5.08 -13.40 8.22
C ALA A 27 4.68 -12.81 6.87
N VAL A 28 5.64 -12.24 6.14
CA VAL A 28 5.42 -11.74 4.78
C VAL A 28 5.21 -12.94 3.86
N VAL A 29 4.03 -13.03 3.27
CA VAL A 29 3.67 -14.06 2.28
C VAL A 29 4.17 -13.66 0.90
N ARG A 30 4.08 -12.37 0.58
CA ARG A 30 4.55 -11.82 -0.69
C ARG A 30 4.81 -10.33 -0.55
N ALA A 31 5.84 -9.82 -1.22
CA ALA A 31 6.12 -8.41 -1.30
C ALA A 31 6.68 -8.09 -2.68
N PHE A 32 6.06 -7.15 -3.41
CA PHE A 32 6.47 -6.78 -4.76
C PHE A 32 5.94 -5.39 -5.14
N VAL A 33 6.57 -4.78 -6.14
CA VAL A 33 6.14 -3.51 -6.72
C VAL A 33 5.50 -3.79 -8.08
N GLN A 34 4.24 -3.42 -8.25
CA GLN A 34 3.56 -3.39 -9.54
C GLN A 34 3.72 -2.00 -10.14
N GLN A 35 4.68 -1.86 -11.06
CA GLN A 35 4.90 -0.62 -11.78
C GLN A 35 3.87 -0.44 -12.88
N GLU A 36 3.22 0.72 -12.90
CA GLU A 36 2.35 1.12 -14.01
C GLU A 36 2.55 2.62 -14.29
N PRO A 37 2.67 3.00 -15.57
CA PRO A 37 2.74 4.40 -15.98
C PRO A 37 1.33 5.00 -15.90
N TYR A 38 1.05 5.69 -14.80
CA TYR A 38 -0.19 6.44 -14.67
C TYR A 38 0.03 7.92 -14.91
N TYR A 39 -0.72 8.48 -15.88
CA TYR A 39 -0.68 9.89 -16.24
C TYR A 39 -2.10 10.45 -16.36
N GLY A 40 -2.78 10.63 -15.22
CA GLY A 40 -3.95 11.52 -15.15
C GLY A 40 -5.26 10.87 -14.73
N VAL A 41 -6.05 11.63 -13.96
CA VAL A 41 -7.38 11.24 -13.48
C VAL A 41 -8.41 11.35 -14.60
N PRO A 42 -9.30 10.36 -14.80
CA PRO A 42 -10.31 10.39 -15.84
C PRO A 42 -11.31 11.52 -15.59
N PHE A 43 -11.84 12.10 -16.66
CA PHE A 43 -12.85 13.16 -16.59
C PHE A 43 -14.13 12.78 -15.83
N PHE A 44 -14.40 11.48 -15.66
CA PHE A 44 -15.55 10.99 -14.93
C PHE A 44 -15.36 10.96 -13.41
N CYS A 45 -14.15 11.18 -12.89
CA CYS A 45 -13.93 11.31 -11.44
C CYS A 45 -14.35 12.72 -10.99
N GLN A 46 -15.50 12.82 -10.34
CA GLN A 46 -16.11 14.08 -9.91
C GLN A 46 -15.66 14.52 -8.50
N GLY A 47 -14.80 13.73 -7.83
CA GLY A 47 -14.29 14.04 -6.49
C GLY A 47 -13.06 13.22 -6.08
N GLN A 48 -12.45 13.60 -4.94
CA GLN A 48 -11.24 12.96 -4.40
C GLN A 48 -11.43 11.45 -4.22
N CYS A 49 -12.51 11.01 -3.57
CA CYS A 49 -12.78 9.59 -3.32
C CYS A 49 -12.83 8.73 -4.60
N GLU A 50 -13.46 9.21 -5.67
CA GLU A 50 -13.54 8.46 -6.94
C GLU A 50 -12.18 8.38 -7.62
N SER A 51 -11.43 9.49 -7.58
CA SER A 51 -10.07 9.54 -8.13
C SER A 51 -9.10 8.63 -7.36
N GLU A 52 -9.28 8.49 -6.04
CA GLU A 52 -8.46 7.65 -5.16
C GLU A 52 -8.66 6.16 -5.39
N GLY A 53 -9.92 5.72 -5.51
CA GLY A 53 -10.22 4.32 -5.84
C GLY A 53 -9.67 3.95 -7.21
N TYR A 54 -9.80 4.85 -8.18
CA TYR A 54 -9.21 4.68 -9.50
C TYR A 54 -7.68 4.63 -9.43
N LEU A 55 -7.03 5.55 -8.72
CA LEU A 55 -5.58 5.57 -8.50
C LEU A 55 -5.07 4.26 -7.90
N ALA A 56 -5.77 3.70 -6.91
CA ALA A 56 -5.40 2.41 -6.33
C ALA A 56 -5.44 1.25 -7.35
N ALA A 57 -6.27 1.36 -8.39
CA ALA A 57 -6.34 0.39 -9.47
C ALA A 57 -5.23 0.58 -10.52
N VAL A 58 -4.87 1.81 -10.87
CA VAL A 58 -4.01 2.08 -12.04
C VAL A 58 -2.60 2.58 -11.74
N ALA A 59 -2.35 3.26 -10.62
CA ALA A 59 -1.06 3.89 -10.33
C ALA A 59 -0.07 2.92 -9.67
N THR A 60 1.24 3.07 -9.89
CA THR A 60 2.29 2.20 -9.32
C THR A 60 2.06 1.87 -7.83
N ARG A 61 2.08 0.57 -7.48
CA ARG A 61 1.80 0.11 -6.11
C ARG A 61 2.92 -0.77 -5.57
N ALA A 62 3.31 -0.56 -4.30
CA ALA A 62 4.02 -1.57 -3.52
C ALA A 62 3.00 -2.40 -2.73
N ILE A 63 2.98 -3.71 -2.96
CA ILE A 63 1.99 -4.63 -2.38
C ILE A 63 2.73 -5.57 -1.43
N ILE A 64 2.32 -5.57 -0.16
CA ILE A 64 2.89 -6.42 0.89
C ILE A 64 1.76 -7.23 1.52
N VAL A 65 1.80 -8.54 1.33
CA VAL A 65 0.85 -9.49 1.91
C VAL A 65 1.48 -10.10 3.15
N ILE A 66 0.80 -9.99 4.29
CA ILE A 66 1.26 -10.44 5.60
C ILE A 66 0.25 -11.43 6.18
N ALA A 67 0.71 -12.63 6.53
CA ALA A 67 -0.02 -13.53 7.40
C ALA A 67 0.17 -13.05 8.83
N ALA A 68 -0.88 -12.46 9.41
CA ALA A 68 -0.83 -11.88 10.74
C ALA A 68 -0.62 -12.97 11.80
N GLY A 69 0.14 -12.64 12.84
CA GLY A 69 0.32 -13.56 13.98
C GLY A 69 -0.97 -13.76 14.79
N ASN A 70 -1.94 -12.84 14.67
CA ASN A 70 -3.26 -12.97 15.28
C ASN A 70 -4.22 -13.68 14.29
N PRO A 71 -4.73 -14.88 14.62
CA PRO A 71 -5.64 -15.63 13.75
C PRO A 71 -6.92 -14.86 13.37
N LEU A 72 -7.39 -13.94 14.22
CA LEU A 72 -8.59 -13.13 13.96
C LEU A 72 -8.41 -12.14 12.80
N LEU A 73 -7.17 -11.77 12.46
CA LEU A 73 -6.86 -10.88 11.35
C LEU A 73 -6.49 -11.64 10.07
N GLY A 74 -6.17 -12.94 10.20
CA GLY A 74 -5.78 -13.80 9.10
C GLY A 74 -4.71 -13.19 8.19
N LEU A 75 -5.12 -12.89 6.95
CA LEU A 75 -4.26 -12.27 5.93
C LEU A 75 -4.56 -10.77 5.86
N VAL A 76 -3.50 -9.98 5.95
CA VAL A 76 -3.57 -8.52 5.82
C VAL A 76 -2.72 -8.12 4.63
N THR A 77 -3.30 -7.37 3.68
CA THR A 77 -2.52 -6.80 2.57
C THR A 77 -2.41 -5.31 2.73
N PHE A 78 -1.17 -4.84 2.75
CA PHE A 78 -0.85 -3.42 2.76
C PHE A 78 -0.41 -3.02 1.35
N VAL A 79 -1.21 -2.15 0.72
CA VAL A 79 -1.00 -1.65 -0.62
C VAL A 79 -0.65 -0.19 -0.52
N VAL A 80 0.55 0.16 -0.95
CA VAL A 80 1.05 1.52 -0.95
C VAL A 80 0.95 2.04 -2.38
N VAL A 81 0.30 3.19 -2.59
CA VAL A 81 -0.06 3.73 -3.91
C VAL A 81 0.70 5.03 -4.15
N GLY A 82 1.56 5.05 -5.18
CA GLY A 82 2.25 6.27 -5.61
C GLY A 82 1.37 7.14 -6.50
N MET A 83 1.40 8.46 -6.33
CA MET A 83 0.65 9.40 -7.17
C MET A 83 1.57 10.20 -8.10
N VAL A 84 1.06 10.56 -9.29
CA VAL A 84 1.61 11.49 -10.31
C VAL A 84 3.03 11.20 -10.79
N GLU A 85 4.06 11.47 -10.00
CA GLU A 85 5.48 11.36 -10.38
C GLU A 85 6.25 10.34 -9.53
N VAL A 86 5.59 9.76 -8.53
CA VAL A 86 6.22 8.88 -7.54
C VAL A 86 6.31 7.46 -8.09
N ARG A 87 7.27 7.25 -9.01
CA ARG A 87 7.71 5.91 -9.43
C ARG A 87 8.47 5.15 -8.34
N SER A 88 8.73 5.80 -7.20
CA SER A 88 9.68 5.34 -6.19
C SER A 88 8.99 4.73 -4.97
N CYS A 89 8.11 3.77 -5.19
CA CYS A 89 7.68 2.90 -4.10
C CYS A 89 8.81 1.91 -3.78
N GLU A 90 9.61 2.18 -2.75
CA GLU A 90 10.66 1.26 -2.32
C GLU A 90 10.16 0.37 -1.17
N ILE A 91 10.14 -0.94 -1.40
CA ILE A 91 10.02 -1.93 -0.33
C ILE A 91 11.41 -2.16 0.26
N THR A 92 11.56 -2.00 1.57
CA THR A 92 12.85 -2.22 2.24
C THR A 92 13.34 -3.65 1.99
N CYS A 93 14.65 -3.84 1.76
CA CYS A 93 15.26 -5.13 1.44
C CYS A 93 14.94 -6.27 2.43
N MET A 94 14.59 -5.92 3.67
CA MET A 94 14.17 -6.81 4.77
C MET A 94 12.67 -7.15 4.76
N VAL A 95 11.96 -6.95 3.64
CA VAL A 95 10.55 -7.35 3.49
C VAL A 95 10.47 -8.25 2.28
N ARG A 96 10.78 -9.53 2.49
CA ARG A 96 10.73 -10.59 1.47
C ARG A 96 9.84 -11.73 1.94
N SER A 97 9.38 -12.54 1.00
CA SER A 97 8.60 -13.74 1.30
C SER A 97 9.32 -14.61 2.36
N GLY A 98 8.59 -15.04 3.39
CA GLY A 98 9.10 -15.83 4.51
C GLY A 98 9.68 -15.02 5.67
N GLN A 99 9.94 -13.73 5.48
CA GLN A 99 10.49 -12.88 6.54
C GLN A 99 9.38 -12.44 7.50
N ARG A 100 9.69 -12.40 8.81
CA ARG A 100 8.79 -11.79 9.80
C ARG A 100 8.99 -10.29 9.88
N VAL A 101 7.88 -9.58 9.97
CA VAL A 101 7.82 -8.14 10.25
C VAL A 101 7.11 -7.92 11.58
N ALA A 102 7.62 -6.99 12.39
CA ALA A 102 6.93 -6.52 13.58
C ALA A 102 5.99 -5.35 13.24
N LYS A 103 4.89 -5.23 13.99
CA LYS A 103 4.03 -4.04 13.94
C LYS A 103 4.89 -2.80 14.21
N GLY A 104 4.76 -1.79 13.36
CA GLY A 104 5.54 -0.55 13.44
C GLY A 104 6.97 -0.65 12.89
N GLN A 105 7.42 -1.81 12.42
CA GLN A 105 8.71 -1.93 11.72
C GLN A 105 8.63 -1.22 10.38
N ARG A 106 9.63 -0.40 10.02
CA ARG A 106 9.67 0.26 8.70
C ARG A 106 9.73 -0.80 7.60
N THR A 107 8.81 -0.73 6.65
CA THR A 107 8.69 -1.68 5.54
C THR A 107 8.94 -1.05 4.17
N GLY A 108 9.07 0.27 4.10
CA GLY A 108 9.45 0.97 2.88
C GLY A 108 9.26 2.48 2.98
N MET A 109 9.44 3.17 1.85
CA MET A 109 9.26 4.61 1.74
C MET A 109 9.03 5.09 0.31
N PHE A 110 8.41 6.26 0.18
CA PHE A 110 8.39 7.02 -1.06
C PHE A 110 9.63 7.90 -1.13
N HIS A 111 10.20 8.06 -2.31
CA HIS A 111 11.32 8.99 -2.51
C HIS A 111 10.89 10.37 -3.01
N ASN A 112 9.64 10.54 -3.47
CA ASN A 112 9.09 11.84 -3.85
C ASN A 112 7.64 11.97 -3.36
N GLY A 113 7.23 13.17 -2.98
CA GLY A 113 5.96 13.42 -2.26
C GLY A 113 4.69 13.06 -3.05
N GLY A 114 3.61 12.78 -2.32
CA GLY A 114 2.27 12.51 -2.86
C GLY A 114 1.96 11.01 -2.90
N ALA A 115 1.22 10.53 -1.90
CA ALA A 115 1.12 9.11 -1.63
C ALA A 115 -0.18 8.74 -0.92
N GLY A 116 -0.75 7.59 -1.30
CA GLY A 116 -1.88 6.98 -0.58
C GLY A 116 -1.54 5.55 -0.18
N TYR A 117 -2.42 4.94 0.60
CA TYR A 117 -2.35 3.52 0.88
C TYR A 117 -3.74 2.92 1.12
N CYS A 118 -3.84 1.62 0.87
CA CYS A 118 -4.98 0.79 1.16
C CYS A 118 -4.55 -0.36 2.07
N LEU A 119 -5.35 -0.63 3.10
CA LEU A 119 -5.23 -1.82 3.94
C LEU A 119 -6.43 -2.72 3.65
N LEU A 120 -6.14 -3.95 3.22
CA LEU A 120 -7.14 -4.97 2.94
C LEU A 120 -7.14 -5.97 4.10
N LEU A 121 -8.31 -6.15 4.70
CA LEU A 121 -8.55 -7.00 5.86
C LEU A 121 -9.61 -8.06 5.52
N ARG A 122 -9.49 -9.24 6.12
CA ARG A 122 -10.49 -10.30 6.07
C ARG A 122 -10.65 -10.95 7.43
#